data_AF-A0A392TGQ2-F1
#
_entry.id   AF-A0A392TGQ2-F1
#
_cell.length_a   1.000
_cell.length_b   1.000
_cell.length_c   1.000
_cell.angle_alpha   90.00
_cell.angle_beta   90.00
_cell.angle_gamma   90.00
#
_symmetry.space_group_name_H-M   'P 1'
#
loop_
_entity.id
_entity.type
_entity.pdbx_description
1 polymer ?
#
loop_
_entity_poly.entity_id
_entity_poly.type
_entity_poly.pdbx_seq_one_letter_code
_entity_poly.pdbx_strand_id
1 'polypeptide(L)' 'MSPYEITFGKAPPNIPHYLQGTSKIEAVEDILLQRENMLAMLKQKLLKAQEDMKRFADAHRR' A
#
# COMPACT_ATOMS: atom_id res chain seq x y z
N MET A 1 -7.19 13.93 -5.39
CA MET A 1 -6.89 14.01 -3.95
C MET A 1 -7.09 12.63 -3.36
N SER A 2 -6.07 12.06 -2.74
CA SER A 2 -6.12 10.73 -2.11
C SER A 2 -6.89 10.79 -0.77
N PRO A 3 -7.46 9.68 -0.28
CA PRO A 3 -8.04 9.63 1.06
C PRO A 3 -7.06 10.06 2.17
N TYR A 4 -5.76 9.80 1.98
CA TYR A 4 -4.70 10.24 2.89
C TYR A 4 -4.61 11.77 2.93
N GLU A 5 -4.58 12.43 1.77
CA GLU A 5 -4.51 13.89 1.67
C GLU A 5 -5.73 14.56 2.31
N ILE A 6 -6.93 14.01 2.07
CA ILE A 6 -8.17 14.53 2.68
C ILE A 6 -8.11 14.43 4.21
N THR A 7 -7.61 13.31 4.73
CA THR A 7 -7.59 13.04 6.18
C THR A 7 -6.48 13.81 6.90
N PHE A 8 -5.30 13.90 6.29
CA PHE A 8 -4.09 14.42 6.97
C PHE A 8 -3.61 15.78 6.46
N GLY A 9 -4.25 16.34 5.43
CA GLY A 9 -3.90 17.66 4.88
C GLY A 9 -2.51 17.73 4.25
N LYS A 10 -1.89 16.58 3.95
CA LYS A 10 -0.55 16.48 3.36
C LYS A 10 -0.47 15.32 2.37
N ALA A 11 0.45 15.42 1.42
CA ALA A 11 0.70 14.35 0.46
C ALA A 11 1.08 13.03 1.17
N PRO A 12 0.68 11.86 0.64
CA PRO A 12 1.11 10.59 1.17
C PRO A 12 2.64 10.47 1.13
N PRO A 13 3.26 9.86 2.14
CA PRO A 13 4.70 9.65 2.15
C PRO A 13 5.10 8.77 0.96
N ASN A 14 6.19 9.15 0.28
CA ASN A 14 6.77 8.29 -0.75
C ASN A 14 7.43 7.09 -0.08
N ILE A 15 7.04 5.89 -0.50
CA ILE A 15 7.63 4.63 -0.03
C ILE A 15 8.61 4.17 -1.12
N PRO A 16 9.93 4.26 -0.90
CA PRO A 16 10.91 3.83 -1.90
C PRO A 16 10.79 2.31 -2.11
N HIS A 17 10.86 1.91 -3.38
CA HIS A 17 10.93 0.52 -3.78
C HIS A 17 12.35 0.03 -3.60
N TYR A 18 12.48 -1.18 -3.05
CA TYR A 18 13.76 -1.85 -3.00
C TYR A 18 14.14 -2.42 -4.36
N LEU A 19 15.40 -2.20 -4.77
CA LEU A 19 16.00 -2.86 -5.93
C LEU A 19 16.84 -4.04 -5.43
N GLN A 20 16.49 -5.24 -5.89
CA GLN A 20 17.18 -6.47 -5.50
C GLN A 20 18.68 -6.39 -5.81
N GLY A 21 19.50 -6.89 -4.89
CA GLY A 21 20.96 -6.93 -5.02
C GLY A 21 21.68 -5.61 -4.71
N THR A 22 20.97 -4.60 -4.17
CA THR A 22 21.59 -3.35 -3.72
C THR A 22 22.15 -3.43 -2.29
N SER A 23 21.70 -4.40 -1.49
CA SER A 23 22.27 -4.71 -0.19
C SER A 23 23.50 -5.61 -0.31
N LYS A 24 24.57 -5.27 0.41
CA LYS A 24 25.77 -6.12 0.55
C LYS A 24 25.63 -7.15 1.68
N ILE A 25 24.55 -7.07 2.45
CA ILE A 25 24.28 -7.92 3.60
C ILE A 25 23.04 -8.76 3.27
N GLU A 26 23.21 -10.07 3.23
CA GLU A 26 22.16 -11.05 2.89
C GLU A 26 20.93 -10.90 3.79
N ALA A 27 21.11 -10.82 5.10
CA ALA A 27 19.98 -10.63 6.02
C ALA A 27 19.18 -9.34 5.75
N VAL A 28 19.84 -8.28 5.28
CA VAL A 28 19.17 -7.02 4.92
C VAL A 28 18.44 -7.16 3.58
N GLU A 29 19.01 -7.90 2.63
CA GLU A 29 18.35 -8.24 1.36
C GLU A 29 17.01 -8.96 1.61
N ASP A 30 17.04 -10.00 2.45
CA ASP A 30 15.86 -10.80 2.77
C ASP A 30 14.76 -9.97 3.41
N ILE A 31 15.11 -9.12 4.38
CA ILE A 31 14.15 -8.23 5.05
C ILE A 31 13.53 -7.25 4.05
N LEU A 32 14.33 -6.67 3.14
CA LEU A 32 13.83 -5.71 2.17
C LEU A 32 12.92 -6.38 1.12
N LEU A 33 13.26 -7.60 0.68
CA LEU A 33 12.39 -8.39 -0.20
C LEU A 33 11.08 -8.79 0.51
N GLN A 34 11.13 -9.21 1.77
CA GLN A 34 9.93 -9.49 2.57
C GLN A 34 9.04 -8.26 2.73
N ARG A 35 9.65 -7.09 2.97
CA ARG A 35 8.93 -5.81 3.06
C ARG A 35 8.22 -5.48 1.75
N GLU A 36 8.86 -5.63 0.59
CA GLU A 36 8.23 -5.38 -0.71
C GLU A 36 7.02 -6.30 -0.94
N ASN A 37 7.17 -7.59 -0.66
CA ASN A 37 6.07 -8.56 -0.76
C ASN A 37 4.90 -8.20 0.17
N MET A 38 5.20 -7.78 1.40
CA MET A 38 4.19 -7.34 2.36
C MET A 38 3.45 -6.08 1.89
N LEU A 39 4.17 -5.09 1.36
CA LEU A 39 3.58 -3.86 0.84
C LEU A 39 2.69 -4.12 -0.38
N ALA A 40 3.13 -4.99 -1.30
CA ALA A 40 2.34 -5.40 -2.45
C ALA A 40 1.03 -6.09 -2.02
N MET A 41 1.11 -7.05 -1.09
CA MET A 41 -0.07 -7.72 -0.55
C MET A 41 -1.02 -6.73 0.14
N LEU A 42 -0.49 -5.82 0.96
CA LEU A 42 -1.29 -4.84 1.68
C LEU A 42 -2.04 -3.91 0.71
N LYS A 43 -1.36 -3.44 -0.34
CA LYS A 43 -1.97 -2.59 -1.38
C LYS A 43 -3.16 -3.29 -2.05
N GLN A 44 -3.01 -4.55 -2.42
CA GLN A 44 -4.11 -5.33 -3.03
C GLN A 44 -5.30 -5.49 -2.08
N LYS A 45 -5.04 -5.81 -0.81
CA LYS A 45 -6.10 -5.94 0.20
C LYS A 45 -6.85 -4.63 0.44
N LEU A 46 -6.14 -3.51 0.49
CA LEU A 46 -6.74 -2.19 0.68
C LEU A 46 -7.59 -1.77 -0.53
N LEU A 47 -7.13 -2.03 -1.75
CA LEU A 47 -7.91 -1.75 -2.96
C LEU A 47 -9.23 -2.53 -2.96
N LYS A 48 -9.17 -3.84 -2.68
CA LYS A 48 -10.37 -4.67 -2.56
C LYS A 48 -11.33 -4.16 -1.49
N ALA A 49 -10.81 -3.81 -0.30
CA ALA A 49 -11.65 -3.28 0.77
C ALA A 49 -12.35 -1.97 0.37
N GLN A 50 -11.65 -1.08 -0.36
CA GLN A 50 -12.23 0.17 -0.85
C GLN A 50 -13.32 -0.09 -1.90
N GLU A 51 -13.12 -1.04 -2.80
CA GLU A 51 -14.13 -1.45 -3.79
C GLU A 51 -15.38 -2.02 -3.11
N ASP A 52 -15.19 -2.90 -2.13
CA ASP A 52 -16.30 -3.48 -1.36
C ASP A 52 -17.08 -2.40 -0.60
N MET A 53 -16.38 -1.50 0.10
CA MET A 53 -16.99 -0.36 0.80
C MET A 53 -17.84 0.50 -0.15
N LYS A 54 -17.31 0.82 -1.33
CA LYS A 54 -18.05 1.58 -2.34
C LYS A 54 -19.28 0.81 -2.82
N ARG A 55 -19.14 -0.47 -3.13
CA ARG A 55 -20.24 -1.32 -3.60
C ARG A 55 -21.41 -1.33 -2.63
N PHE A 56 -21.14 -1.51 -1.33
CA PHE A 56 -22.18 -1.52 -0.31
C PHE A 56 -22.81 -0.15 -0.08
N ALA A 57 -22.01 0.93 -0.11
CA ALA A 57 -22.54 2.29 0.00
C ALA A 57 -23.43 2.66 -1.19
N ASP A 58 -23.02 2.33 -2.41
CA ASP A 58 -23.79 2.59 -3.63
C ASP A 58 -25.09 1.78 -3.65
N ALA A 59 -25.08 0.54 -3.13
CA ALA A 59 -26.29 -0.27 -3.01
C ALA A 59 -27.31 0.32 -2.01
N HIS A 60 -26.85 0.94 -0.92
CA HIS A 60 -27.74 1.57 0.08
C HIS A 60 -28.32 2.92 -0.38
N ARG A 61 -27.69 3.61 -1.33
CA ARG A 61 -28.16 4.91 -1.85
C ARG A 61 -29.17 4.78 -2.99
N ARG A 62 -29.35 3.58 -3.53
CA ARG A 62 -30.29 3.29 -4.61
C ARG A 62 -31.67 2.91 -4.07
#